data_AF-A0A1G4XUG6-F1
#
_entry.id   AF-A0A1G4XUG6-F1
#
_cell.length_a   1.000
_cell.length_b   1.000
_cell.length_c   1.000
_cell.angle_alpha   90.00
_cell.angle_beta   90.00
_cell.angle_gamma   90.00
#
_symmetry.space_group_name_H-M   'P 1'
#
loop_
_entity.id
_entity.type
_entity.pdbx_description
1 polymer ?
#
loop_
_entity_poly.entity_id
_entity_poly.type
_entity_poly.pdbx_seq_one_letter_code
_entity_poly.pdbx_strand_id
1 'polypeptide(L)'
;MMGVLLAIGMLAVMVIMCFVSVNKREKIIREGRPIMAVIENIRPVSTDESGNTTVAYVLNVEGRKIEGREKIDTFYAPQMQPGMQIKIMYVDDKHYVFMFEK
;
A
#
# COMPACT_ATOMS: atom_id res chain seq x y z
N MET A 1 -27.18 22.82 -15.05
CA MET A 1 -27.03 23.06 -13.59
C MET A 1 -26.80 21.77 -12.81
N MET A 2 -27.64 20.73 -12.94
CA MET A 2 -27.48 19.45 -12.22
C MET A 2 -26.14 18.74 -12.48
N GLY A 3 -25.67 18.69 -13.74
CA GLY A 3 -24.37 18.06 -14.07
C GLY A 3 -23.15 18.78 -13.47
N VAL A 4 -23.22 20.11 -13.32
CA VAL A 4 -22.13 20.91 -12.72
C VAL A 4 -22.08 20.67 -11.21
N LEU A 5 -23.24 20.59 -10.55
CA LEU A 5 -23.33 20.24 -9.12
C LEU A 5 -22.79 18.84 -8.84
N LEU A 6 -23.08 17.86 -9.69
CA LEU A 6 -22.52 16.50 -9.58
C LEU A 6 -20.99 16.49 -9.76
N ALA A 7 -20.47 17.22 -10.75
CA ALA A 7 -19.03 17.32 -10.98
C ALA A 7 -18.29 17.95 -9.79
N ILE A 8 -18.85 19.02 -9.21
CA ILE A 8 -18.28 19.67 -8.01
C ILE A 8 -18.32 18.71 -6.82
N GLY A 9 -19.43 17.98 -6.63
CA GLY A 9 -19.55 16.97 -5.58
C GLY A 9 -18.51 15.86 -5.71
N MET A 10 -18.29 15.36 -6.93
CA MET A 10 -17.32 14.30 -7.21
C MET A 10 -15.87 14.76 -6.98
N LEU A 11 -15.54 15.99 -7.38
CA LEU A 11 -14.25 16.61 -7.10
C LEU A 11 -14.00 16.77 -5.59
N ALA A 12 -15.00 17.23 -4.84
CA ALA A 12 -14.89 17.37 -3.39
C ALA A 12 -14.63 16.03 -2.70
N VAL A 13 -15.34 14.97 -3.10
CA VAL A 13 -15.12 13.60 -2.59
C VAL A 13 -13.71 13.11 -2.91
N MET A 14 -13.23 13.32 -4.13
CA MET A 14 -11.88 12.93 -4.55
C MET A 14 -10.81 13.62 -3.70
N VAL A 15 -10.94 14.94 -3.48
CA VAL A 15 -10.01 15.71 -2.65
C VAL A 15 -10.00 15.21 -1.21
N ILE A 16 -11.17 14.94 -0.62
CA ILE A 16 -11.28 14.39 0.74
C ILE A 16 -10.59 13.03 0.84
N MET A 17 -10.82 12.12 -0.11
CA MET A 17 -10.16 10.81 -0.12
C MET A 17 -8.64 10.92 -0.24
N CYS A 18 -8.15 11.79 -1.12
CA CYS A 18 -6.72 12.07 -1.22
C CYS A 18 -6.14 12.57 0.10
N PHE A 19 -6.81 13.52 0.75
CA PHE A 19 -6.33 14.11 2.01
C PHE A 19 -6.27 13.05 3.14
N VAL A 20 -7.33 12.25 3.30
CA VAL A 20 -7.36 11.16 4.28
C VAL A 20 -6.26 10.14 4.02
N SER A 21 -6.05 9.76 2.76
CA SER A 21 -5.03 8.78 2.37
C SER A 21 -3.61 9.28 2.67
N VAL A 22 -3.33 10.54 2.33
CA VAL A 22 -2.03 11.18 2.61
C VAL A 22 -1.79 11.28 4.11
N ASN A 23 -2.78 11.73 4.88
CA ASN A 23 -2.64 11.93 6.32
C ASN A 23 -2.42 10.61 7.07
N LYS A 24 -3.09 9.52 6.63
CA LYS A 24 -2.85 8.18 7.15
C LYS A 24 -1.41 7.71 6.87
N ARG A 25 -0.93 7.92 5.64
CA ARG A 25 0.47 7.58 5.27
C ARG A 25 1.48 8.38 6.08
N GLU A 26 1.26 9.68 6.24
CA GLU A 26 2.15 10.56 7.00
C GLU A 26 2.21 10.15 8.47
N LYS A 27 1.07 9.80 9.07
CA LYS A 27 1.03 9.25 10.43
C LYS A 27 1.88 7.99 10.57
N ILE A 28 1.75 7.04 9.64
CA ILE A 28 2.57 5.81 9.65
C ILE A 28 4.06 6.13 9.47
N ILE A 29 4.41 7.10 8.63
CA ILE A 29 5.80 7.52 8.42
C ILE A 29 6.40 8.21 9.65
N ARG A 30 5.60 8.99 10.39
CA ARG A 30 6.05 9.69 11.61
C ARG A 30 6.13 8.80 12.83
N GLU A 31 5.14 7.94 13.04
CA GLU A 31 5.00 7.12 14.25
C GLU A 31 5.57 5.70 14.07
N GLY A 32 5.70 5.24 12.83
CA GLY A 32 6.21 3.92 12.52
C GLY A 32 7.72 3.81 12.70
N ARG A 33 8.16 2.57 12.87
CA ARG A 33 9.58 2.21 12.89
C ARG A 33 9.95 1.45 11.61
N PRO A 34 11.14 1.70 11.02
CA PRO A 34 11.60 0.93 9.88
C PRO A 34 12.01 -0.47 10.35
N ILE A 35 11.39 -1.50 9.78
CA ILE A 35 11.72 -2.90 10.08
C ILE A 35 11.83 -3.70 8.78
N MET A 36 12.57 -4.80 8.85
CA MET A 36 12.67 -5.76 7.75
C MET A 36 11.57 -6.81 7.90
N ALA A 37 10.83 -7.04 6.82
CA ALA A 37 9.84 -8.09 6.71
C ALA A 37 10.29 -9.11 5.65
N VAL A 38 10.10 -10.40 5.92
CA VAL A 38 10.32 -11.45 4.93
C VAL A 38 9.01 -11.72 4.20
N ILE A 39 9.02 -11.74 2.88
CA ILE A 39 7.84 -12.10 2.09
C ILE A 39 7.73 -13.64 2.10
N GLU A 40 6.74 -14.19 2.78
CA GLU A 40 6.51 -15.65 2.77
C GLU A 40 5.76 -16.08 1.51
N ASN A 41 4.77 -15.30 1.10
CA ASN A 41 3.97 -15.59 -0.07
C ASN A 41 3.48 -14.29 -0.70
N ILE A 42 3.36 -14.29 -2.02
CA ILE A 42 2.75 -13.21 -2.76
C ILE A 42 2.08 -13.76 -4.02
N ARG A 43 0.92 -13.20 -4.34
CA ARG A 43 0.21 -13.48 -5.58
C ARG A 43 -0.38 -12.20 -6.17
N PRO A 44 -0.24 -11.98 -7.49
CA PRO A 44 -1.01 -10.95 -8.16
C PRO A 44 -2.50 -11.34 -8.13
N VAL A 45 -3.37 -10.36 -7.86
CA VAL A 45 -4.83 -10.51 -7.83
C VAL A 45 -5.46 -9.85 -9.06
N SER A 46 -4.98 -8.66 -9.41
CA SER A 46 -5.41 -7.92 -10.59
C SER A 46 -4.32 -6.96 -11.02
N THR A 47 -4.29 -6.61 -12.30
CA THR A 47 -3.45 -5.55 -12.85
C THR A 47 -4.37 -4.57 -13.58
N ASP A 48 -4.17 -3.28 -13.35
CA ASP A 48 -4.88 -2.25 -14.09
C ASP A 48 -4.11 -1.79 -15.33
N GLU A 49 -4.83 -1.19 -16.28
CA GLU A 49 -4.22 -0.63 -17.50
C GLU A 49 -3.31 0.57 -17.21
N SER A 50 -3.33 1.09 -15.98
CA SER A 50 -2.50 2.21 -15.53
C SER A 50 -1.15 1.75 -14.95
N GLY A 51 -0.77 0.49 -15.14
CA GLY A 51 0.54 -0.04 -14.74
C GLY A 51 0.64 -0.43 -13.26
N ASN A 52 -0.45 -0.54 -12.53
CA ASN A 52 -0.44 -0.97 -11.13
C ASN A 52 -0.96 -2.40 -11.01
N THR A 53 -0.37 -3.16 -10.10
CA THR A 53 -0.80 -4.51 -9.76
C THR A 53 -1.27 -4.56 -8.32
N THR A 54 -2.48 -5.06 -8.09
CA THR A 54 -2.94 -5.42 -6.75
C THR A 54 -2.37 -6.77 -6.39
N VAL A 55 -1.60 -6.83 -5.32
CA VAL A 55 -0.98 -8.05 -4.81
C VAL A 55 -1.62 -8.44 -3.49
N ALA A 56 -1.87 -9.74 -3.30
CA ALA A 56 -2.13 -10.32 -1.99
C ALA A 56 -0.84 -10.94 -1.48
N TYR A 57 -0.46 -10.64 -0.25
CA TYR A 57 0.81 -11.07 0.33
C TYR A 57 0.64 -11.62 1.74
N VAL A 58 1.65 -12.38 2.15
CA VAL A 58 1.90 -12.81 3.52
C VAL A 58 3.32 -12.39 3.86
N LEU A 59 3.47 -11.54 4.87
CA LEU A 59 4.76 -11.08 5.39
C LEU A 59 5.02 -11.72 6.74
N ASN A 60 6.28 -12.05 7.01
CA ASN A 60 6.77 -12.43 8.31
C ASN A 60 7.58 -11.27 8.88
N VAL A 61 7.10 -10.72 9.98
CA VAL A 61 7.70 -9.62 10.72
C VAL A 61 8.07 -10.15 12.10
N GLU A 62 9.36 -10.41 12.32
CA GLU A 62 9.88 -10.88 13.62
C GLU A 62 9.11 -12.10 14.19
N GLY A 63 8.69 -13.03 13.32
CA GLY A 63 7.93 -14.23 13.70
C GLY A 63 6.40 -14.06 13.68
N ARG A 64 5.89 -12.85 13.43
CA ARG A 64 4.46 -12.57 13.26
C ARG A 64 4.08 -12.55 11.80
N LYS A 65 2.95 -13.17 11.46
CA LYS A 65 2.42 -13.18 10.09
C LYS A 65 1.44 -12.05 9.89
N ILE A 66 1.67 -11.28 8.83
CA ILE A 66 0.81 -10.18 8.41
C ILE A 66 0.31 -10.50 7.01
N GLU A 67 -1.01 -10.52 6.85
CA GLU A 67 -1.65 -10.78 5.57
C GLU A 67 -2.39 -9.53 5.12
N GLY A 68 -2.36 -9.28 3.82
CA GLY A 68 -3.03 -8.11 3.28
C GLY A 68 -3.11 -8.09 1.76
N ARG A 69 -3.68 -7.00 1.27
CA ARG A 69 -3.76 -6.67 -0.14
C ARG A 69 -3.37 -5.22 -0.32
N GLU A 70 -2.44 -4.97 -1.22
CA GLU A 70 -1.95 -3.63 -1.51
C GLU A 70 -1.86 -3.46 -3.03
N LYS A 71 -2.16 -2.24 -3.48
CA LYS A 71 -1.91 -1.84 -4.86
C LYS A 71 -0.49 -1.28 -4.95
N ILE A 72 0.34 -1.93 -5.75
CA ILE A 72 1.73 -1.53 -6.00
C ILE A 72 1.91 -1.15 -7.46
N ASP A 73 2.91 -0.34 -7.74
CA ASP A 73 3.38 -0.17 -9.10
C ASP A 73 3.97 -1.51 -9.60
N THR A 74 3.62 -1.91 -10.82
CA THR A 74 4.10 -3.16 -11.42
C THR A 74 5.62 -3.19 -11.53
N PHE A 75 6.29 -2.03 -11.64
CA PHE A 75 7.75 -1.94 -11.61
C PHE A 75 8.38 -2.45 -10.30
N TYR A 76 7.65 -2.39 -9.18
CA TYR A 76 8.13 -2.89 -7.88
C TYR A 76 7.81 -4.36 -7.62
N ALA A 77 7.00 -5.01 -8.47
CA ALA A 77 6.66 -6.42 -8.32
C ALA A 77 7.88 -7.37 -8.22
N PRO A 78 9.00 -7.15 -8.94
CA PRO A 78 10.19 -7.98 -8.78
C PRO A 78 10.85 -7.90 -7.39
N GLN A 79 10.67 -6.80 -6.65
CA GLN A 79 11.17 -6.67 -5.27
C GLN A 79 10.31 -7.45 -4.28
N MET A 80 9.13 -7.91 -4.71
CA MET A 80 8.19 -8.63 -3.88
C MET A 80 8.11 -10.11 -4.25
N GLN A 81 9.22 -10.84 -4.16
CA GLN A 81 9.21 -12.30 -4.36
C GLN A 81 9.25 -13.07 -3.03
N PRO A 82 8.68 -14.28 -2.96
CA PRO A 82 8.81 -15.14 -1.79
C PRO A 82 10.28 -15.36 -1.40
N GLY A 83 10.59 -15.25 -0.12
CA GLY A 83 11.94 -15.34 0.45
C GLY A 83 12.73 -14.02 0.43
N MET A 84 12.28 -13.00 -0.31
CA MET A 84 12.93 -11.69 -0.28
C MET A 84 12.61 -10.92 1.00
N GLN A 85 13.54 -10.06 1.39
CA GLN A 85 13.32 -9.10 2.47
C GLN A 85 12.89 -7.76 1.89
N ILE A 86 11.89 -7.15 2.50
CA ILE A 86 11.41 -5.83 2.15
C ILE A 86 11.39 -4.95 3.39
N LYS A 87 11.83 -3.71 3.22
CA LYS A 87 11.74 -2.71 4.28
C LYS A 87 10.31 -2.20 4.35
N ILE A 88 9.74 -2.20 5.56
CA ILE A 88 8.44 -1.60 5.81
C ILE A 88 8.56 -0.57 6.92
N MET A 89 7.79 0.51 6.80
CA MET A 89 7.51 1.37 7.94
C MET A 89 6.32 0.77 8.68
N TYR A 90 6.52 0.33 9.93
CA TYR A 90 5.55 -0.46 10.66
C TYR A 90 5.15 0.20 11.97
N VAL A 91 3.84 0.29 12.20
CA VAL A 91 3.24 0.68 13.48
C VAL A 91 2.63 -0.56 14.16
N ASP A 92 1.80 -1.30 13.42
CA ASP A 92 1.16 -2.54 13.87
C ASP A 92 0.75 -3.42 12.67
N ASP A 93 0.15 -4.59 12.94
CA ASP A 93 -0.24 -5.59 11.93
C ASP A 93 -1.24 -5.07 10.88
N LYS A 94 -1.93 -3.95 11.13
CA LYS A 94 -2.89 -3.31 10.21
C LYS A 94 -2.39 -1.98 9.64
N HIS A 95 -1.31 -1.44 10.18
CA HIS A 95 -0.78 -0.13 9.84
C HIS A 95 0.71 -0.21 9.52
N TYR A 96 1.01 -0.38 8.24
CA TYR A 96 2.37 -0.33 7.71
C TYR A 96 2.37 0.10 6.26
N VAL A 97 3.55 0.44 5.75
CA VAL A 97 3.76 0.91 4.38
C VAL A 97 5.04 0.28 3.82
N PHE A 98 4.97 -0.24 2.60
CA PHE A 98 6.15 -0.73 1.88
C PHE A 98 7.10 0.41 1.51
N MET A 99 8.39 0.19 1.75
CA MET A 99 9.46 1.08 1.31
C MET A 99 10.22 0.37 0.18
N PHE A 100 9.88 0.74 -1.06
CA PHE A 100 10.58 0.24 -2.24
C PHE A 100 11.83 1.08 -2.51
N GLU A 101 12.90 0.40 -2.91
CA GLU A 101 14.08 1.08 -3.41
C GLU A 101 13.84 1.47 -4.87
N LYS A 102 14.33 2.66 -5.25
CA LYS A 102 14.20 3.19 -6.61
C LYS A 102 15.29 2.65 -7.52
#